data_AF-A0A942F6U3-F1
#
_entry.id   AF-A0A942F6U3-F1
#
_cell.length_a   1.000
_cell.length_b   1.000
_cell.length_c   1.000
_cell.angle_alpha   90.00
_cell.angle_beta   90.00
_cell.angle_gamma   90.00
#
_symmetry.space_group_name_H-M   'P 1'
#
loop_
_entity.id
_entity.type
_entity.pdbx_description
1 polymer ?
#
loop_
_entity_poly.entity_id
_entity_poly.type
_entity_poly.pdbx_seq_one_letter_code
_entity_poly.pdbx_strand_id
1 'polypeptide(L)'
;MVNCENLDHHQTGIHDHFKRQKFGFGRATDPACPHIRRGRLTRPDGLEAVKGLNGLLPWAGLGKPLKNRLRPRELTEDAFIRIGTRFTNKKIVKRDVSGAHLKDRDGNLTTLKHDNV
;
A
#
# COMPACT_ATOMS: atom_id res chain seq x y z
N MET A 1 -0.12 2.19 -16.43
CA MET A 1 -0.92 2.21 -15.17
C MET A 1 -1.94 3.33 -15.27
N VAL A 2 -3.13 3.16 -14.68
CA VAL A 2 -4.23 4.12 -14.80
C VAL A 2 -4.14 5.17 -13.67
N ASN A 3 -4.45 6.44 -13.98
CA ASN A 3 -4.41 7.57 -13.05
C ASN A 3 -5.80 8.15 -12.71
N CYS A 4 -6.87 7.66 -13.33
CA CYS A 4 -8.23 8.18 -13.19
C CYS A 4 -9.15 7.37 -12.25
N GLU A 5 -8.63 6.35 -11.57
CA GLU A 5 -9.43 5.49 -10.69
C GLU A 5 -9.50 6.02 -9.24
N ASN A 6 -10.67 5.87 -8.61
CA ASN A 6 -10.93 6.15 -7.18
C ASN A 6 -10.57 7.59 -6.75
N LEU A 7 -10.91 8.57 -7.59
CA LEU A 7 -10.64 10.00 -7.37
C LEU A 7 -11.78 10.74 -6.64
N ASP A 8 -12.86 10.05 -6.34
CA ASP A 8 -14.06 10.53 -5.67
C ASP A 8 -13.91 10.63 -4.14
N HIS A 9 -12.96 9.88 -3.56
CA HIS A 9 -12.76 9.88 -2.11
C HIS A 9 -11.29 9.97 -1.67
N HIS A 10 -10.99 10.95 -0.81
CA HIS A 10 -9.67 11.14 -0.20
C HIS A 10 -9.17 9.96 0.68
N GLN A 11 -10.05 9.05 1.12
CA GLN A 11 -9.72 7.93 2.00
C GLN A 11 -9.26 6.68 1.23
N THR A 12 -9.43 6.63 -0.09
CA THR A 12 -9.08 5.45 -0.89
C THR A 12 -7.61 5.08 -0.75
N GLY A 13 -6.69 6.05 -0.78
CA GLY A 13 -5.27 5.76 -0.57
C GLY A 13 -4.95 5.15 0.81
N ILE A 14 -5.73 5.47 1.84
CA ILE A 14 -5.62 4.85 3.17
C ILE A 14 -6.16 3.41 3.13
N HIS A 15 -7.31 3.21 2.49
CA HIS A 15 -7.90 1.88 2.29
C HIS A 15 -6.91 0.93 1.58
N ASP A 16 -6.33 1.36 0.46
CA ASP A 16 -5.37 0.56 -0.31
C ASP A 16 -4.10 0.24 0.47
N HIS A 17 -3.64 1.20 1.29
CA HIS A 17 -2.50 1.01 2.16
C HIS A 17 -2.75 -0.10 3.22
N PHE A 18 -3.95 -0.13 3.82
CA PHE A 18 -4.32 -1.19 4.75
C PHE A 18 -4.59 -2.53 4.08
N LYS A 19 -5.17 -2.51 2.87
CA LYS A 19 -5.35 -3.71 2.04
C LYS A 19 -4.02 -4.42 1.82
N ARG A 20 -2.95 -3.67 1.50
CA ARG A 20 -1.60 -4.22 1.37
C ARG A 20 -1.10 -4.83 2.68
N GLN A 21 -1.25 -4.13 3.80
CA GLN A 21 -0.78 -4.62 5.11
C GLN A 21 -1.47 -5.90 5.57
N LYS A 22 -2.72 -6.11 5.15
CA LYS A 22 -3.53 -7.26 5.55
C LYS A 22 -3.38 -8.44 4.58
N PHE A 23 -3.35 -8.15 3.27
CA PHE A 23 -3.49 -9.16 2.22
C PHE A 23 -2.35 -9.21 1.21
N GLY A 24 -1.41 -8.26 1.22
CA GLY A 24 -0.23 -8.29 0.34
C GLY A 24 -0.45 -7.68 -1.04
N PHE A 25 -1.65 -7.19 -1.36
CA PHE A 25 -1.93 -6.45 -2.60
C PHE A 25 -2.45 -5.05 -2.31
N GLY A 26 -2.11 -4.10 -3.18
CA GLY A 26 -2.43 -2.68 -3.00
C GLY A 26 -2.96 -2.05 -4.28
N ARG A 27 -3.02 -0.71 -4.28
CA ARG A 27 -3.60 0.10 -5.36
C ARG A 27 -3.09 -0.25 -6.75
N ALA A 28 -1.81 -0.55 -6.90
CA ALA A 28 -1.24 -0.86 -8.22
C ALA A 28 -1.67 -2.24 -8.75
N THR A 29 -2.01 -3.17 -7.86
CA THR A 29 -2.40 -4.53 -8.24
C THR A 29 -3.79 -4.55 -8.86
N ASP A 30 -4.71 -3.71 -8.37
CA ASP A 30 -6.11 -3.71 -8.82
C ASP A 30 -6.28 -3.41 -10.32
N PRO A 31 -5.60 -2.39 -10.92
CA PRO A 31 -5.64 -2.18 -12.36
C PRO A 31 -4.68 -3.12 -13.12
N ALA A 32 -3.54 -3.50 -12.53
CA ALA A 32 -2.56 -4.36 -13.23
C ALA A 32 -3.17 -5.73 -13.59
N CYS A 33 -3.89 -6.37 -12.68
CA CYS A 33 -4.48 -7.70 -12.90
C CYS A 33 -5.47 -7.75 -14.09
N PRO A 34 -6.50 -6.87 -14.19
CA PRO A 34 -7.36 -6.76 -15.36
C PRO A 34 -6.62 -6.42 -16.64
N HIS A 35 -5.60 -5.55 -16.61
CA HIS A 35 -4.83 -5.22 -17.81
C HIS A 35 -4.03 -6.41 -18.32
N ILE A 36 -3.43 -7.21 -17.42
CA ILE A 36 -2.76 -8.46 -17.76
C ILE A 36 -3.76 -9.45 -18.36
N ARG A 37 -4.91 -9.66 -17.71
CA ARG A 37 -5.97 -10.56 -18.20
C ARG A 37 -6.46 -10.19 -19.59
N ARG A 38 -6.47 -8.89 -19.92
CA ARG A 38 -6.92 -8.36 -21.22
C ARG A 38 -5.81 -8.27 -22.27
N GLY A 39 -4.60 -8.74 -21.97
CA GLY A 39 -3.45 -8.63 -22.87
C GLY A 39 -2.95 -7.20 -23.12
N ARG A 40 -3.35 -6.23 -22.27
CA ARG A 40 -2.96 -4.81 -22.38
C ARG A 40 -1.68 -4.48 -21.60
N LEU A 41 -1.21 -5.41 -20.76
CA LEU A 41 -0.02 -5.29 -19.94
C LEU A 41 0.60 -6.68 -19.82
N THR A 42 1.92 -6.80 -19.98
CA THR A 42 2.58 -8.09 -19.76
C THR A 42 2.69 -8.38 -18.26
N ARG A 43 2.81 -9.66 -17.88
CA ARG A 43 3.01 -10.03 -16.47
C ARG A 43 4.30 -9.41 -15.89
N PRO A 44 5.46 -9.46 -16.56
CA PRO A 44 6.68 -8.79 -16.09
C PRO A 44 6.48 -7.29 -15.86
N ASP A 45 5.89 -6.58 -16.83
CA ASP A 45 5.66 -5.12 -16.70
C ASP A 45 4.72 -4.78 -15.54
N GLY A 46 3.67 -5.59 -15.36
CA GLY A 46 2.75 -5.43 -14.24
C GLY A 46 3.40 -5.69 -12.89
N LEU A 47 4.30 -6.67 -12.81
CA LEU A 47 5.04 -6.97 -11.59
C LEU A 47 6.00 -5.83 -11.23
N GLU A 48 6.74 -5.28 -12.20
CA GLU A 48 7.63 -4.14 -11.98
C GLU A 48 6.86 -2.89 -11.54
N ALA A 49 5.72 -2.60 -12.18
CA ALA A 49 4.84 -1.52 -11.76
C ALA A 49 4.33 -1.70 -10.32
N VAL A 50 3.94 -2.92 -9.94
CA VAL A 50 3.50 -3.25 -8.59
C VAL A 50 4.63 -3.07 -7.57
N LYS A 51 5.86 -3.52 -7.87
CA LYS A 51 7.01 -3.35 -6.98
C LYS A 51 7.34 -1.88 -6.73
N GLY A 52 7.25 -1.03 -7.75
CA GLY A 52 7.57 0.40 -7.63
C GLY A 52 6.48 1.24 -6.96
N LEU A 53 5.22 0.83 -7.05
CA LEU A 53 4.07 1.67 -6.63
C LEU A 53 3.36 1.16 -5.36
N ASN A 54 3.35 -0.14 -5.10
CA ASN A 54 2.71 -0.68 -3.90
C ASN A 54 3.63 -0.57 -2.69
N GLY A 55 3.06 -0.11 -1.58
CA GLY A 55 3.75 -0.13 -0.29
C GLY A 55 4.14 1.20 0.26
N LEU A 56 4.02 2.23 -0.57
CA LEU A 56 4.19 3.60 -0.17
C LEU A 56 3.15 3.98 0.89
N LEU A 57 3.61 4.69 1.91
CA LEU A 57 2.74 5.37 2.86
C LEU A 57 1.93 6.45 2.11
N PRO A 58 0.62 6.56 2.39
CA PRO A 58 -0.24 7.50 1.68
C PRO A 58 -0.07 8.89 2.28
N TRP A 59 1.12 9.49 2.24
CA TRP A 59 1.42 10.80 2.83
C TRP A 59 0.54 11.91 2.27
N ALA A 60 0.27 11.86 0.96
CA ALA A 60 -0.65 12.76 0.28
C ALA A 60 -1.48 12.00 -0.75
N GLY A 61 -2.70 12.47 -1.00
CA GLY A 61 -3.55 11.95 -2.07
C GLY A 61 -4.56 13.00 -2.49
N LEU A 62 -4.70 13.22 -3.80
CA LEU A 62 -5.57 14.25 -4.39
C LEU A 62 -5.31 15.65 -3.79
N GLY A 63 -4.04 16.03 -3.65
CA GLY A 63 -3.63 17.30 -3.07
C GLY A 63 -3.85 17.45 -1.56
N LYS A 64 -4.40 16.42 -0.88
CA LYS A 64 -4.70 16.48 0.55
C LYS A 64 -3.69 15.67 1.39
N PRO A 65 -3.00 16.31 2.35
CA PRO A 65 -2.10 15.61 3.27
C PRO A 65 -2.83 14.56 4.13
N LEU A 66 -2.10 13.53 4.57
CA LEU A 66 -2.61 12.48 5.45
C LEU A 66 -3.15 13.06 6.76
N LYS A 67 -2.38 13.91 7.43
CA LYS A 67 -2.82 14.67 8.62
C LYS A 67 -4.22 15.29 8.48
N ASN A 68 -4.51 15.93 7.34
CA ASN A 68 -5.80 16.59 7.10
C ASN A 68 -6.95 15.59 6.87
N ARG A 69 -6.63 14.39 6.37
CA ARG A 69 -7.60 13.29 6.19
C ARG A 69 -7.87 12.55 7.50
N LEU A 70 -6.90 12.54 8.41
CA LEU A 70 -7.02 11.94 9.74
C LEU A 70 -7.70 12.86 10.76
N ARG A 71 -7.61 14.19 10.58
CA ARG A 71 -8.18 15.20 11.49
C ARG A 71 -9.65 14.94 11.88
N PRO A 72 -10.59 14.60 10.97
CA PRO A 72 -11.99 14.35 11.33
C PRO A 72 -12.19 13.13 12.24
N ARG A 73 -11.17 12.28 12.38
CA ARG A 73 -11.14 11.08 13.23
C ARG A 73 -10.25 11.28 14.46
N GLU A 74 -9.77 12.50 14.70
CA GLU A 74 -8.88 12.86 15.82
C GLU A 74 -7.60 11.98 15.89
N LEU A 75 -7.13 11.52 14.73
CA LEU A 75 -5.94 10.68 14.63
C LEU A 75 -4.70 11.48 14.22
N THR A 76 -3.59 11.21 14.90
CA THR A 76 -2.26 11.66 14.48
C THR A 76 -1.64 10.66 13.49
N GLU A 77 -0.63 11.10 12.74
CA GLU A 77 0.10 10.23 11.81
C GLU A 77 0.86 9.11 12.56
N ASP A 78 1.39 9.41 13.74
CA ASP A 78 2.01 8.40 14.61
C ASP A 78 1.01 7.35 15.08
N ALA A 79 -0.20 7.79 15.50
CA ALA A 79 -1.27 6.87 15.88
C ALA A 79 -1.68 6.00 14.69
N PHE A 80 -1.79 6.59 13.50
CA PHE A 80 -2.07 5.87 12.26
C PHE A 80 -1.02 4.79 11.96
N ILE A 81 0.27 5.14 12.00
CA ILE A 81 1.37 4.20 11.73
C ILE A 81 1.40 3.10 12.78
N ARG A 82 1.21 3.44 14.06
CA ARG A 82 1.18 2.48 15.17
C ARG A 82 0.03 1.50 15.02
N ILE A 83 -1.17 1.99 14.73
CA ILE A 83 -2.37 1.16 14.51
C ILE A 83 -2.15 0.26 13.30
N GLY A 84 -1.70 0.81 12.16
CA GLY A 84 -1.39 0.02 10.96
C GLY A 84 -0.42 -1.11 11.29
N THR A 85 0.72 -0.77 11.90
CA THR A 85 1.75 -1.74 12.30
C THR A 85 1.20 -2.85 13.21
N ARG A 86 0.29 -2.54 14.13
CA ARG A 86 -0.35 -3.52 15.02
C ARG A 86 -1.21 -4.53 14.25
N PHE A 87 -1.90 -4.09 13.21
CA PHE A 87 -2.81 -4.93 12.42
C PHE A 87 -2.18 -5.50 11.15
N THR A 88 -0.91 -5.21 10.89
CA THR A 88 -0.13 -5.81 9.80
C THR A 88 -0.06 -7.33 9.94
N ASN A 89 -0.35 -8.03 8.84
CA ASN A 89 -0.23 -9.46 8.78
C ASN A 89 1.25 -9.88 8.76
N LYS A 90 1.70 -10.49 9.86
CA LYS A 90 3.09 -10.93 10.08
C LYS A 90 3.56 -12.05 9.13
N LYS A 91 2.64 -12.69 8.39
CA LYS A 91 2.96 -13.73 7.41
C LYS A 91 3.40 -13.18 6.05
N ILE A 92 3.17 -11.90 5.77
CA ILE A 92 3.46 -11.28 4.46
C ILE A 92 4.53 -10.18 4.51
N VAL A 93 4.92 -9.74 5.71
CA VAL A 93 5.93 -8.69 5.92
C VAL A 93 7.19 -9.26 6.57
N LYS A 94 8.36 -8.80 6.11
CA LYS A 94 9.66 -9.18 6.68
C LYS A 94 9.80 -8.62 8.11
N ARG A 95 10.40 -9.42 8.98
CA ARG A 95 10.67 -9.07 10.37
C ARG A 95 12.14 -9.31 10.69
N ASP A 96 12.68 -8.53 11.61
CA ASP A 96 14.02 -8.74 12.16
C ASP A 96 14.03 -9.87 13.22
N VAL A 97 15.20 -10.10 13.81
CA VAL A 97 15.40 -11.09 14.88
C VAL A 97 14.60 -10.80 16.16
N SER A 98 14.25 -9.54 16.41
CA SER A 98 13.40 -9.13 17.54
C SER A 98 11.91 -9.34 17.26
N GLY A 99 11.54 -9.63 16.01
CA GLY A 99 10.17 -9.74 15.54
C GLY A 99 9.54 -8.41 15.13
N ALA A 100 10.30 -7.32 15.11
CA ALA A 100 9.85 -6.01 14.62
C ALA A 100 9.77 -6.00 13.08
N HIS A 101 8.83 -5.24 12.53
CA HIS A 101 8.66 -5.14 11.07
C HIS A 101 9.81 -4.35 10.46
N LEU A 102 10.43 -4.89 9.40
CA LEU A 102 11.43 -4.17 8.63
C LEU A 102 10.74 -3.08 7.79
N LYS A 103 11.22 -1.85 7.96
CA LYS A 103 10.78 -0.67 7.22
C LYS A 103 11.96 -0.01 6.51
N ASP A 104 11.71 0.60 5.38
CA ASP A 104 12.69 1.47 4.72
C ASP A 104 12.82 2.83 5.44
N ARG A 105 13.66 3.72 4.89
CA ARG A 105 13.91 5.06 5.44
C ARG A 105 12.66 5.94 5.48
N ASP A 106 11.69 5.67 4.62
CA ASP A 106 10.43 6.40 4.51
C ASP A 106 9.31 5.77 5.34
N GLY A 107 9.58 4.66 6.05
CA GLY A 107 8.64 3.95 6.91
C GLY A 107 7.79 2.91 6.19
N ASN A 108 8.06 2.61 4.92
CA ASN A 108 7.33 1.61 4.14
C ASN A 108 7.75 0.19 4.54
N LEU A 109 6.77 -0.70 4.68
CA LEU A 109 7.03 -2.10 5.04
C LEU A 109 7.66 -2.87 3.87
N THR A 110 8.61 -3.76 4.17
CA THR A 110 9.19 -4.69 3.19
C THR A 110 8.41 -6.00 3.16
N THR A 111 7.85 -6.37 2.01
CA THR A 111 7.10 -7.63 1.85
C THR A 111 8.01 -8.83 1.64
N LEU A 112 7.53 -10.03 2.01
CA LEU A 112 8.24 -11.30 1.82
C LEU A 112 8.20 -11.77 0.37
N LYS A 113 7.06 -11.59 -0.29
CA LYS A 113 6.82 -11.94 -1.68
C LYS A 113 6.19 -10.76 -2.42
N HIS A 114 6.47 -10.68 -3.72
CA HIS A 114 5.88 -9.71 -4.64
C HIS A 114 5.05 -10.37 -5.75
N ASP A 115 5.14 -11.69 -5.87
CA ASP A 115 4.35 -12.52 -6.76
C ASP A 115 3.88 -13.78 -5.99
N ASN A 116 2.84 -14.44 -6.49
CA ASN A 116 2.25 -15.65 -5.93
C ASN A 116 2.98 -16.94 -6.37
N VAL A 117 4.22 -16.83 -6.83
CA VAL A 117 5.07 -17.96 -7.22
C VAL A 117 5.90 -18.43 -6.01
#